data_AF-A0A7S0VUP5-F1
#
_entry.id   AF-A0A7S0VUP5-F1
#
_cell.length_a   1.000
_cell.length_b   1.000
_cell.length_c   1.000
_cell.angle_alpha   90.00
_cell.angle_beta   90.00
_cell.angle_gamma   90.00
#
_symmetry.space_group_name_H-M   'P 1'
#
loop_
_entity.id
_entity.type
_entity.pdbx_description
1 polymer ?
#
loop_
_entity_poly.entity_id
_entity_poly.type
_entity_poly.pdbx_seq_one_letter_code
_entity_poly.pdbx_strand_id
1 'polypeptide(L)'
;MDKLLSRASALVGFGPACTPSITIADAESRKKVQVMKDGAQESLLVFTDKDPVKGEVVLKMDAGKRVEHIGVKVEFIGQIEMFYGNMHEFIAMVRDLDAPGELTSTKSYAFDFENVDKQYDSYNGINVKLRYFLRVTVTRQYSPNI
;
A
#
# COMPACT_ATOMS: atom_id res chain seq x y z
N MET A 1 12.86 -21.70 -22.45
CA MET A 1 13.86 -22.00 -21.41
C MET A 1 14.19 -20.70 -20.71
N ASP A 2 14.23 -20.76 -19.38
CA ASP A 2 14.63 -19.74 -18.41
C ASP A 2 13.68 -18.55 -18.14
N LYS A 3 12.78 -18.78 -17.17
CA LYS A 3 12.68 -17.96 -15.96
C LYS A 3 12.08 -18.78 -14.81
N LEU A 4 12.95 -19.63 -14.29
CA LEU A 4 12.92 -20.18 -12.95
C LEU A 4 13.13 -19.02 -11.94
N LEU A 5 12.61 -19.22 -10.71
CA LEU A 5 12.84 -18.47 -9.46
C LEU A 5 11.90 -17.29 -9.17
N SER A 6 10.74 -17.59 -8.61
CA SER A 6 10.48 -17.31 -7.18
C SER A 6 9.08 -17.80 -6.82
N ARG A 7 8.97 -19.10 -6.51
CA ARG A 7 7.88 -19.63 -5.69
C ARG A 7 8.57 -20.36 -4.55
N ALA A 8 8.81 -19.64 -3.46
CA ALA A 8 9.20 -20.28 -2.22
C ALA A 8 8.11 -21.30 -1.84
N SER A 9 8.54 -22.54 -1.58
CA SER A 9 7.69 -23.63 -1.11
C SER A 9 6.84 -23.19 0.08
N ALA A 10 5.52 -23.19 -0.06
CA ALA A 10 4.63 -23.26 1.08
C ALA A 10 4.41 -24.74 1.40
N LEU A 11 5.13 -25.25 2.41
CA LEU A 11 4.72 -26.46 3.12
C LEU A 11 3.31 -26.21 3.71
N VAL A 12 2.55 -27.28 3.90
CA VAL A 12 1.13 -27.32 4.26
C VAL A 12 0.77 -26.44 5.48
N GLY A 13 -0.11 -25.44 5.30
CA GLY A 13 -0.76 -24.67 6.39
C GLY A 13 -0.53 -23.13 6.46
N PHE A 14 0.25 -22.54 5.54
CA PHE A 14 0.87 -21.21 5.74
C PHE A 14 0.21 -20.06 4.97
N GLY A 15 -1.03 -19.69 5.33
CA GLY A 15 -1.57 -18.36 4.98
C GLY A 15 -0.82 -17.23 5.71
N PRO A 16 -0.81 -15.98 5.19
CA PRO A 16 -0.19 -14.85 5.88
C PRO A 16 -0.84 -14.64 7.26
N ALA A 17 -0.05 -14.40 8.31
CA ALA A 17 -0.58 -14.23 9.67
C ALA A 17 -1.47 -13.00 9.84
N CYS A 18 -1.19 -11.96 9.05
CA CYS A 18 -1.95 -10.73 8.96
C CYS A 18 -2.07 -10.34 7.48
N THR A 19 -3.26 -9.92 7.06
CA THR A 19 -3.52 -9.37 5.72
C THR A 19 -4.00 -7.94 5.84
N PRO A 20 -3.17 -6.94 5.46
CA PRO A 20 -3.58 -5.55 5.40
C PRO A 20 -4.55 -5.29 4.25
N SER A 21 -5.52 -4.41 4.47
CA SER A 21 -6.38 -3.84 3.42
C SER A 21 -6.66 -2.38 3.70
N ILE A 22 -6.87 -1.60 2.64
CA ILE A 22 -7.15 -0.16 2.71
C ILE A 22 -8.50 0.12 2.05
N THR A 23 -9.33 0.89 2.73
CA THR A 23 -10.59 1.41 2.18
C THR A 23 -10.54 2.94 2.20
N ILE A 24 -10.83 3.59 1.08
CA ILE A 24 -10.96 5.06 1.00
C ILE A 24 -12.39 5.46 1.39
N ALA A 25 -12.53 6.48 2.24
CA ALA A 25 -13.80 6.85 2.86
C ALA A 25 -14.92 7.19 1.83
N ASP A 26 -14.57 7.76 0.69
CA ASP A 26 -15.52 8.18 -0.36
C ASP A 26 -15.36 7.38 -1.67
N ALA A 27 -14.80 6.16 -1.59
CA ALA A 27 -14.47 5.32 -2.76
C ALA A 27 -15.65 5.00 -3.69
N GLU A 28 -16.87 4.93 -3.16
CA GLU A 28 -18.08 4.62 -3.94
C GLU A 28 -18.55 5.80 -4.78
N SER A 29 -18.52 7.00 -4.23
CA SER A 29 -18.95 8.24 -4.90
C SER A 29 -17.86 8.88 -5.74
N ARG A 30 -16.59 8.55 -5.49
CA ARG A 30 -15.44 9.17 -6.15
C ARG A 30 -15.31 8.69 -7.60
N LYS A 31 -14.95 9.62 -8.49
CA LYS A 31 -14.69 9.34 -9.91
C LYS A 31 -13.62 8.27 -10.05
N LYS A 32 -13.83 7.36 -11.01
CA LYS A 32 -12.88 6.29 -11.36
C LYS A 32 -12.40 6.44 -12.79
N VAL A 33 -11.18 5.99 -13.06
CA VAL A 33 -10.60 5.88 -14.40
C VAL A 33 -10.14 4.45 -14.64
N GLN A 34 -10.22 3.99 -15.88
CA GLN A 34 -9.70 2.69 -16.31
C GLN A 34 -8.28 2.89 -16.85
N VAL A 35 -7.32 2.14 -16.33
CA VAL A 35 -5.93 2.19 -16.77
C VAL A 35 -5.47 0.80 -17.19
N MET A 36 -4.63 0.71 -18.23
CA MET A 36 -3.93 -0.53 -18.55
C MET A 36 -2.63 -0.62 -17.76
N LYS A 37 -2.43 -1.73 -17.07
CA LYS A 37 -1.22 -2.05 -16.32
C LYS A 37 -0.89 -3.52 -16.56
N ASP A 38 0.30 -3.78 -17.09
CA ASP A 38 0.80 -5.13 -17.37
C ASP A 38 -0.17 -6.00 -18.19
N GLY A 39 -0.89 -5.37 -19.13
CA GLY A 39 -1.90 -6.04 -19.98
C GLY A 39 -3.25 -6.28 -19.31
N ALA A 40 -3.43 -5.90 -18.04
CA ALA A 40 -4.70 -5.94 -17.32
C ALA A 40 -5.33 -4.55 -17.20
N GLN A 41 -6.65 -4.48 -17.31
CA GLN A 41 -7.41 -3.26 -17.04
C GLN A 41 -7.68 -3.14 -15.54
N GLU A 42 -7.25 -2.03 -14.94
CA GLU A 42 -7.44 -1.72 -13.52
C GLU A 42 -8.28 -0.44 -13.38
N SER A 43 -9.21 -0.42 -12.42
CA SER A 43 -10.02 0.76 -12.10
C SER A 43 -9.42 1.49 -10.90
N LEU A 44 -8.99 2.73 -11.11
CA LEU A 44 -8.35 3.56 -10.08
C LEU A 44 -9.23 4.76 -9.70
N LEU A 45 -9.14 5.17 -8.44
CA LEU A 45 -9.79 6.37 -7.92
C LEU A 45 -9.07 7.63 -8.40
N VAL A 46 -9.83 8.65 -8.78
CA VAL A 46 -9.30 9.95 -9.21
C VAL A 46 -9.26 10.90 -8.01
N PHE A 47 -8.11 11.53 -7.81
CA PHE A 47 -7.88 12.61 -6.84
C PHE A 47 -7.38 13.85 -7.56
N THR A 48 -7.80 15.03 -7.10
CA THR A 48 -7.27 16.33 -7.52
C THR A 48 -6.21 16.83 -6.53
N ASP A 49 -5.59 17.96 -6.86
CA ASP A 49 -4.52 18.60 -6.06
C ASP A 49 -4.89 18.70 -4.58
N LYS A 50 -6.10 19.17 -4.26
CA LYS A 50 -6.51 19.47 -2.87
C LYS A 50 -7.37 18.41 -2.21
N ASP A 51 -7.66 17.32 -2.91
CA ASP A 51 -8.45 16.24 -2.32
C ASP A 51 -7.72 15.62 -1.12
N PRO A 52 -8.36 15.52 0.06
CA PRO A 52 -7.80 14.78 1.17
C PRO A 52 -7.76 13.29 0.84
N VAL A 53 -6.78 12.59 1.40
CA VAL A 53 -6.67 11.13 1.27
C VAL A 53 -6.90 10.51 2.63
N LYS A 54 -8.13 10.06 2.87
CA LYS A 54 -8.57 9.53 4.16
C LYS A 54 -9.33 8.22 4.02
N GLY A 55 -9.25 7.40 5.04
CA GLY A 55 -9.81 6.06 4.99
C GLY A 55 -9.50 5.22 6.21
N GLU A 56 -9.60 3.92 6.03
CA GLU A 56 -9.35 2.93 7.07
C GLU A 56 -8.37 1.88 6.58
N VAL A 57 -7.41 1.54 7.44
CA VAL A 57 -6.54 0.37 7.30
C VAL A 57 -7.09 -0.72 8.21
N VAL A 58 -7.38 -1.88 7.63
CA VAL A 58 -7.78 -3.08 8.37
C VAL A 58 -6.63 -4.08 8.32
N LEU A 59 -6.16 -4.49 9.49
CA LEU A 59 -5.19 -5.58 9.66
C LEU A 59 -5.95 -6.85 10.04
N LYS A 60 -6.33 -7.64 9.04
CA LYS A 60 -7.08 -8.88 9.27
C LYS A 60 -6.14 -9.96 9.80
N MET A 61 -6.41 -10.46 11.00
CA MET A 61 -5.66 -11.56 11.61
C MET A 61 -6.28 -12.90 11.26
N ASP A 62 -5.43 -13.86 10.89
CA ASP A 62 -5.82 -15.26 10.74
C ASP A 62 -6.06 -15.88 12.12
N ALA A 63 -7.11 -16.70 12.25
CA ALA A 63 -7.52 -17.26 13.54
C ALA A 63 -6.38 -18.06 14.20
N GLY A 64 -6.12 -17.76 15.48
CA GLY A 64 -5.09 -18.42 16.28
C GLY A 64 -3.65 -18.00 15.97
N LYS A 65 -3.43 -17.04 15.06
CA LYS A 65 -2.10 -16.50 14.76
C LYS A 65 -1.83 -15.20 15.53
N ARG A 66 -0.53 -14.92 15.68
CA ARG A 66 0.04 -13.76 16.38
C ARG A 66 1.05 -13.07 15.48
N VAL A 67 1.09 -11.75 15.51
CA VAL A 67 2.15 -10.95 14.87
C VAL A 67 2.72 -9.96 15.89
N GLU A 68 3.97 -10.16 16.28
CA GLU A 68 4.76 -9.14 16.99
C GLU A 68 5.30 -8.12 15.98
N HIS A 69 5.17 -6.84 16.30
CA HIS A 69 5.60 -5.75 15.44
C HIS A 69 6.27 -4.63 16.25
N ILE A 70 7.17 -3.90 15.59
CA ILE A 70 7.84 -2.71 16.14
C ILE A 70 7.16 -1.41 15.70
N GLY A 71 5.98 -1.53 15.07
CA GLY A 71 5.15 -0.40 14.67
C GLY A 71 4.35 -0.71 13.42
N VAL A 72 3.18 -0.09 13.32
CA VAL A 72 2.33 -0.11 12.12
C VAL A 72 2.24 1.32 11.60
N LYS A 73 2.43 1.51 10.30
CA LYS A 73 2.24 2.81 9.64
C LYS A 73 1.48 2.68 8.34
N VAL A 74 0.90 3.79 7.90
CA VAL A 74 0.44 4.01 6.53
C VAL A 74 1.15 5.22 5.94
N GLU A 75 1.53 5.10 4.68
CA GLU A 75 2.27 6.12 3.96
C GLU A 75 1.49 6.52 2.71
N PHE A 76 1.40 7.82 2.43
CA PHE A 76 1.02 8.34 1.11
C PHE A 76 2.28 8.71 0.36
N ILE A 77 2.48 8.10 -0.81
CA ILE A 77 3.71 8.22 -1.58
C ILE A 77 3.37 8.63 -3.00
N GLY A 78 4.07 9.62 -3.52
CA GLY A 78 4.16 9.94 -4.94
C GLY A 78 5.59 9.76 -5.39
N GLN A 79 5.79 8.95 -6.44
CA GLN A 79 7.13 8.64 -6.94
C GLN A 79 7.20 8.58 -8.46
N ILE A 80 8.40 8.81 -8.96
CA ILE A 80 8.80 8.64 -10.35
C ILE A 80 9.67 7.38 -10.42
N GLU A 81 9.21 6.40 -11.20
CA GLU A 81 9.91 5.17 -11.52
C GLU A 81 10.54 5.30 -12.91
N MET A 82 11.87 5.23 -12.97
CA MET A 82 12.62 5.20 -14.23
C MET A 82 12.98 3.75 -14.56
N PHE A 83 12.65 3.28 -15.76
CA PHE A 83 12.87 1.87 -16.15
C PHE A 83 14.36 1.47 -16.13
N TYR A 84 15.24 2.42 -16.43
CA TYR A 84 16.70 2.26 -16.44
C TYR A 84 17.39 3.16 -15.40
N GLY A 85 16.79 3.36 -14.23
CA GLY A 85 17.35 4.25 -13.22
C GLY A 85 16.78 4.05 -11.83
N ASN A 86 17.09 5.01 -10.96
CA ASN A 86 16.61 5.00 -9.57
C ASN A 86 15.14 5.44 -9.50
N MET A 87 14.45 4.98 -8.46
CA MET A 87 13.15 5.53 -8.09
C MET A 87 13.36 6.84 -7.32
N HIS A 88 12.49 7.82 -7.55
CA HIS A 88 12.53 9.09 -6.84
C HIS A 88 11.16 9.37 -6.22
N GLU A 89 11.09 9.36 -4.89
CA GLU A 89 9.93 9.80 -4.13
C GLU A 89 9.95 11.34 -4.04
N PHE A 90 8.94 12.00 -4.60
CA PHE A 90 8.80 13.46 -4.55
C PHE A 90 7.82 13.92 -3.47
N ILE A 91 6.96 13.01 -2.98
CA ILE A 91 6.13 13.22 -1.80
C ILE A 91 6.05 11.92 -1.00
N ALA A 92 6.27 12.03 0.31
CA ALA A 92 6.12 10.94 1.25
C ALA A 92 5.57 11.50 2.56
N MET A 93 4.35 11.10 2.92
CA MET A 93 3.73 11.43 4.20
C MET A 93 3.46 10.16 4.98
N VAL A 94 3.65 10.20 6.29
CA VAL A 94 3.55 9.03 7.17
C VAL A 94 2.53 9.30 8.28
N ARG A 95 1.71 8.29 8.58
CA ARG A 95 0.90 8.23 9.79
C ARG A 95 1.19 6.92 10.51
N ASP A 96 1.63 7.02 11.76
CA ASP A 96 1.74 5.88 12.65
C ASP A 96 0.34 5.46 13.10
N LEU A 97 0.06 4.16 13.00
CA LEU A 97 -1.24 3.55 13.29
C LEU A 97 -1.23 2.76 14.60
N ASP A 98 -0.12 2.10 14.90
CA ASP A 98 0.06 1.36 16.16
C ASP A 98 1.52 1.41 16.62
N ALA A 99 1.71 1.52 17.93
CA ALA A 99 3.02 1.49 18.57
C ALA A 99 3.60 0.06 18.55
N PRO A 100 4.89 -0.16 18.91
CA PRO A 100 5.41 -1.51 19.08
C PRO A 100 4.51 -2.37 19.98
N GLY A 101 4.20 -3.60 19.55
CA GLY A 101 3.23 -4.44 20.24
C GLY A 101 2.95 -5.75 19.53
N GLU A 102 1.76 -6.28 19.80
CA GLU A 102 1.31 -7.57 19.31
C GLU A 102 -0.11 -7.47 18.74
N LEU A 103 -0.31 -8.07 17.56
CA LEU A 103 -1.61 -8.30 16.95
C LEU A 103 -2.04 -9.75 17.17
N THR A 104 -3.15 -9.92 17.87
CA THR A 104 -3.80 -11.23 18.12
C THR A 104 -5.21 -11.31 17.54
N SER A 105 -5.80 -10.16 17.21
CA SER A 105 -7.12 -10.02 16.61
C SER A 105 -7.11 -8.97 15.51
N THR A 106 -8.11 -9.03 14.63
CA THR A 106 -8.29 -8.02 13.58
C THR A 106 -8.46 -6.63 14.20
N LYS A 107 -7.70 -5.66 13.71
CA LYS A 107 -7.78 -4.26 14.12
C LYS A 107 -8.01 -3.35 12.91
N SER A 108 -8.68 -2.23 13.16
CA SER A 108 -8.92 -1.18 12.18
C SER A 108 -8.37 0.15 12.68
N TYR A 109 -7.75 0.91 11.78
CA TYR A 109 -7.15 2.21 12.08
C TYR A 109 -7.57 3.22 11.03
N ALA A 110 -8.15 4.34 11.46
CA ALA A 110 -8.43 5.46 10.59
C ALA A 110 -7.13 6.22 10.25
N PHE A 111 -7.05 6.75 9.04
CA PHE A 111 -5.98 7.66 8.64
C PHE A 111 -6.55 8.87 7.90
N ASP A 112 -5.86 10.01 8.03
CA ASP A 112 -6.16 11.23 7.29
C ASP A 112 -4.86 11.95 6.88
N PHE A 113 -4.71 12.10 5.57
CA PHE A 113 -3.73 12.99 4.95
C PHE A 113 -4.46 14.22 4.40
N GLU A 114 -4.37 15.31 5.16
CA GLU A 114 -4.93 16.61 4.79
C GLU A 114 -3.98 17.37 3.86
N ASN A 115 -4.51 18.25 3.00
CA ASN A 115 -3.74 19.19 2.18
C ASN A 115 -2.61 18.53 1.36
N VAL A 116 -2.88 17.35 0.80
CA VAL A 116 -1.88 16.55 0.07
C VAL A 116 -1.53 17.23 -1.26
N ASP A 117 -0.36 17.89 -1.34
CA ASP A 117 0.08 18.59 -2.55
C ASP A 117 0.46 17.63 -3.70
N LYS A 118 -0.51 17.28 -4.54
CA LYS A 118 -0.34 16.39 -5.71
C LYS A 118 0.07 17.23 -6.92
N GLN A 119 1.33 17.69 -6.92
CA GLN A 119 1.87 18.64 -7.90
C GLN A 119 1.88 18.13 -9.35
N TYR A 120 1.89 16.82 -9.55
CA TYR A 120 2.02 16.18 -10.86
C TYR A 120 0.86 15.23 -11.16
N ASP A 121 0.45 15.15 -12.42
CA ASP A 121 -0.51 14.14 -12.86
C ASP A 121 0.13 12.75 -12.94
N SER A 122 -0.67 11.71 -12.66
CA SER A 122 -0.23 10.32 -12.83
C SER A 122 0.06 10.02 -14.30
N TYR A 123 1.17 9.31 -14.55
CA TYR A 123 1.65 9.01 -15.90
C TYR A 123 2.16 7.57 -16.00
N ASN A 124 1.78 6.86 -17.06
CA ASN A 124 2.26 5.50 -17.33
C ASN A 124 2.86 5.44 -18.75
N GLY A 125 4.15 5.73 -18.86
CA GLY A 125 4.88 5.72 -20.13
C GLY A 125 5.78 4.50 -20.30
N ILE A 126 6.58 4.52 -21.38
CA ILE A 126 7.47 3.41 -21.73
C ILE A 126 8.71 3.37 -20.81
N ASN A 127 9.36 4.53 -20.62
CA ASN A 127 10.61 4.61 -19.86
C ASN A 127 10.44 5.21 -18.45
N VAL A 128 9.29 5.84 -18.19
CA VAL A 128 9.00 6.57 -16.96
C VAL A 128 7.56 6.34 -16.55
N LYS A 129 7.35 6.12 -15.26
CA LYS A 129 6.04 6.04 -14.63
C LYS A 129 5.99 6.96 -13.42
N LEU A 130 4.94 7.77 -13.33
CA LEU A 130 4.65 8.61 -12.19
C LEU A 130 3.37 8.09 -11.54
N ARG A 131 3.44 7.74 -10.25
CA ARG A 131 2.29 7.19 -9.53
C ARG A 131 2.20 7.68 -8.10
N TYR A 132 0.96 7.74 -7.63
CA TYR A 132 0.59 7.91 -6.23
C TYR A 132 -0.01 6.62 -5.68
N PHE A 133 0.31 6.27 -4.44
CA PHE A 133 -0.24 5.10 -3.78
C PHE A 133 -0.18 5.22 -2.26
N LEU A 134 -1.01 4.44 -1.59
CA LEU A 134 -0.91 4.20 -0.16
C LEU A 134 -0.12 2.91 0.09
N ARG A 135 0.76 2.93 1.09
CA ARG A 135 1.52 1.77 1.55
C ARG A 135 1.30 1.58 3.04
N VAL A 136 0.74 0.43 3.42
CA VAL A 136 0.71 -0.01 4.83
C VAL A 136 1.97 -0.81 5.09
N THR A 137 2.56 -0.65 6.27
CA THR A 137 3.72 -1.44 6.69
C THR A 137 3.56 -1.84 8.15
N VAL A 138 3.58 -3.15 8.39
CA VAL A 138 3.73 -3.73 9.72
C VAL A 138 5.18 -4.14 9.88
N THR A 139 5.93 -3.37 10.67
CA THR A 139 7.37 -3.57 10.81
C THR A 139 7.64 -4.70 11.80
N ARG A 140 8.45 -5.69 11.41
CA ARG A 140 8.75 -6.87 12.25
C ARG A 140 10.25 -7.01 12.49
N GLN A 141 10.62 -7.49 13.68
CA GLN A 141 12.03 -7.60 14.08
C GLN A 141 12.73 -8.82 13.44
N TYR A 142 12.06 -9.98 13.45
CA TYR A 142 12.67 -11.27 13.08
C TYR A 142 12.01 -11.91 11.85
N SER A 143 11.28 -11.13 11.07
CA SER A 143 10.58 -11.57 9.86
C SER A 143 10.49 -10.41 8.87
N PRO A 144 10.34 -10.68 7.56
CA PRO A 144 10.11 -9.61 6.59
C PRO A 144 8.94 -8.73 7.00
N ASN A 145 8.90 -7.44 6.65
CA ASN A 145 7.72 -6.63 6.95
C ASN A 145 6.49 -7.15 6.21
N ILE A 146 5.31 -6.93 6.78
CA ILE A 146 4.02 -7.15 6.09
C ILE A 146 3.62 -5.84 5.43
#